data_AF-A0A6G2I2F6-F1
#
_entry.id   AF-A0A6G2I2F6-F1
#
_cell.length_a   1.000
_cell.length_b   1.000
_cell.length_c   1.000
_cell.angle_alpha   90.00
_cell.angle_beta   90.00
_cell.angle_gamma   90.00
#
_symmetry.space_group_name_H-M   'P 1'
#
loop_
_entity.id
_entity.type
_entity.pdbx_description
1 polymer ?
#
loop_
_entity_poly.entity_id
_entity_poly.type
_entity_poly.pdbx_seq_one_letter_code
_entity_poly.pdbx_strand_id
1 'polypeptide(L)'
;MSAAGQPRRTRTARLARKLAVAGTSVAVLTLPLIGATTASAATPPVTTATSLGYANDLDGWIRASLLVMAGHGIPGTYDGIHRNIIRESSGNPYAINLWDSNAAAGTPSKGLLQVIDPTFQAYHVDGTSWDPYDPVANITAACNYAAARYGSIDNVFGAY
;
A
#
# COMPACT_ATOMS: atom_id res chain seq x y z
N MET A 1 -52.90 -42.53 -10.77
CA MET A 1 -52.42 -43.52 -9.78
C MET A 1 -51.20 -42.92 -9.10
N SER A 2 -51.28 -42.80 -7.77
CA SER A 2 -50.26 -42.75 -6.70
C SER A 2 -48.80 -42.28 -6.95
N ALA A 3 -48.46 -41.16 -6.29
CA ALA A 3 -47.47 -40.97 -5.20
C ALA A 3 -46.01 -41.51 -5.24
N ALA A 4 -45.10 -40.56 -4.89
CA ALA A 4 -44.03 -40.62 -3.87
C ALA A 4 -42.61 -41.12 -4.21
N GLY A 5 -41.60 -40.33 -3.78
CA GLY A 5 -40.25 -40.81 -3.45
C GLY A 5 -39.07 -39.82 -3.63
N GLN A 6 -38.83 -38.93 -2.67
CA GLN A 6 -37.53 -38.24 -2.40
C GLN A 6 -36.69 -39.09 -1.40
N PRO A 7 -35.46 -38.72 -0.91
CA PRO A 7 -34.37 -37.83 -1.36
C PRO A 7 -32.93 -38.39 -1.07
N ARG A 8 -31.91 -37.50 -0.99
CA ARG A 8 -30.53 -37.58 -0.42
C ARG A 8 -29.39 -37.94 -1.41
N ARG A 9 -28.18 -37.36 -1.36
CA ARG A 9 -27.43 -36.68 -0.27
C ARG A 9 -26.25 -35.88 -0.86
N THR A 10 -25.95 -34.74 -0.25
CA THR A 10 -24.72 -33.92 -0.39
C THR A 10 -23.45 -34.64 0.10
N ARG A 11 -22.28 -34.40 -0.52
CA ARG A 11 -21.07 -33.87 0.16
C ARG A 11 -19.84 -33.73 -0.75
N THR A 12 -19.31 -32.52 -0.69
CA THR A 12 -17.95 -32.03 -0.96
C THR A 12 -16.82 -33.07 -0.86
N ALA A 13 -16.08 -33.24 -1.96
CA ALA A 13 -14.82 -33.97 -2.00
C ALA A 13 -13.68 -33.07 -1.48
N ARG A 14 -13.13 -33.40 -0.31
CA ARG A 14 -11.77 -32.97 0.08
C ARG A 14 -10.86 -34.17 -0.12
N LEU A 15 -10.06 -34.15 -1.17
CA LEU A 15 -8.98 -35.11 -1.41
C LEU A 15 -7.88 -34.88 -0.36
N ALA A 16 -7.89 -35.69 0.70
CA ALA A 16 -6.73 -35.91 1.54
C ALA A 16 -5.82 -36.94 0.85
N ARG A 17 -4.67 -36.50 0.32
CA ARG A 17 -3.62 -37.43 -0.12
C ARG A 17 -2.88 -37.93 1.11
N LYS A 18 -3.12 -39.20 1.44
CA LYS A 18 -2.31 -39.99 2.37
C LYS A 18 -1.17 -40.63 1.57
N LEU A 19 0.06 -40.26 1.88
CA LEU A 19 1.25 -41.05 1.52
C LEU A 19 1.55 -41.95 2.72
N ALA A 20 1.38 -43.25 2.54
CA ALA A 20 1.87 -44.28 3.45
C ALA A 20 3.06 -44.97 2.79
N VAL A 21 4.22 -44.92 3.44
CA VAL A 21 5.33 -45.84 3.19
C VAL A 21 5.55 -46.60 4.49
N ALA A 22 5.29 -47.91 4.43
CA ALA A 22 5.60 -48.85 5.48
C ALA A 22 7.06 -49.29 5.35
N GLY A 23 7.82 -49.18 6.43
CA GLY A 23 9.18 -49.68 6.55
C GLY A 23 9.48 -49.94 8.02
N THR A 24 9.40 -51.21 8.42
CA THR A 24 9.67 -51.72 9.76
C THR A 24 11.16 -51.65 10.09
N SER A 25 11.55 -50.79 11.04
CA SER A 25 12.76 -50.94 11.87
C SER A 25 12.66 -50.00 13.07
N VAL A 26 12.66 -50.60 14.26
CA VAL A 26 12.61 -49.89 15.55
C VAL A 26 13.95 -49.22 15.79
N ALA A 27 13.96 -47.88 15.71
CA ALA A 27 14.94 -47.04 16.38
C ALA A 27 14.15 -45.93 17.07
N VAL A 28 13.91 -46.08 18.37
CA VAL A 28 13.35 -45.01 19.20
C VAL A 28 14.46 -43.99 19.42
N LEU A 29 14.67 -43.14 18.43
CA LEU A 29 15.40 -41.89 18.62
C LEU A 29 14.38 -40.91 19.18
N THR A 30 14.49 -40.61 20.48
CA THR A 30 13.76 -39.51 21.11
C THR A 30 14.27 -38.20 20.51
N LEU A 31 13.74 -37.81 19.35
CA LEU A 31 13.92 -36.45 18.84
C LEU A 31 13.11 -35.53 19.74
N PRO A 32 13.71 -34.49 20.34
CA PRO A 32 12.91 -33.40 20.84
C PRO A 32 12.10 -32.87 19.66
N LEU A 33 10.78 -32.86 19.80
CA LEU A 33 9.89 -32.08 18.94
C LEU A 33 10.20 -30.61 19.22
N ILE A 34 11.30 -30.11 18.65
CA ILE A 34 11.60 -28.68 18.65
C ILE A 34 10.53 -28.07 17.75
N GLY A 35 9.72 -27.22 18.37
CA GLY A 35 8.50 -26.67 17.79
C GLY A 35 8.72 -26.06 16.41
N ALA A 36 7.68 -26.14 15.60
CA ALA A 36 7.58 -25.40 14.35
C ALA A 36 7.95 -23.94 14.61
N THR A 37 9.10 -23.52 14.08
CA THR A 37 9.52 -22.13 14.09
C THR A 37 8.42 -21.31 13.43
N THR A 38 7.91 -20.32 14.15
CA THR A 38 7.05 -19.29 13.58
C THR A 38 7.86 -18.55 12.52
N ALA A 39 7.70 -18.92 11.25
CA ALA A 39 8.22 -18.15 10.14
C ALA A 39 7.47 -16.80 10.14
N SER A 40 8.09 -15.79 10.77
CA SER A 40 7.64 -14.42 10.66
C SER A 40 8.00 -13.97 9.25
N ALA A 41 6.99 -13.79 8.39
CA ALA A 41 7.21 -13.16 7.10
C ALA A 41 7.79 -11.77 7.37
N ALA A 42 9.00 -11.52 6.89
CA ALA A 42 9.61 -10.19 6.97
C ALA A 42 8.70 -9.22 6.21
N THR A 43 8.23 -8.17 6.89
CA THR A 43 7.50 -7.09 6.23
C THR A 43 8.44 -6.50 5.17
N PRO A 44 7.99 -6.33 3.91
CA PRO A 44 8.82 -5.68 2.90
C PRO A 44 9.25 -4.29 3.39
N PRO A 45 10.50 -3.87 3.12
CA PRO A 45 10.98 -2.57 3.54
C PRO A 45 10.13 -1.46 2.90
N VAL A 46 9.71 -0.49 3.73
CA VAL A 46 9.02 0.71 3.27
C VAL A 46 10.04 1.69 2.72
N THR A 47 9.77 2.20 1.51
CA THR A 47 10.61 3.18 0.84
C THR A 47 10.45 4.54 1.52
N THR A 48 11.55 5.03 2.08
CA THR A 48 11.69 6.39 2.64
C THR A 48 12.81 7.13 1.92
N ALA A 49 12.84 8.47 1.99
CA ALA A 49 13.91 9.25 1.37
C ALA A 49 15.31 8.81 1.85
N THR A 50 15.50 8.66 3.16
CA THR A 50 16.77 8.20 3.74
C THR A 50 17.16 6.80 3.27
N SER A 51 16.21 5.87 3.16
CA SER A 51 16.52 4.51 2.66
C SER A 51 16.99 4.48 1.21
N LEU A 52 16.63 5.50 0.44
CA LEU A 52 17.05 5.70 -0.95
C LEU A 52 18.31 6.57 -1.09
N GLY A 53 18.92 6.99 0.03
CA GLY A 53 20.11 7.83 0.03
C GLY A 53 19.85 9.33 -0.15
N TYR A 54 18.58 9.77 -0.05
CA TYR A 54 18.21 11.18 -0.08
C TYR A 54 18.13 11.77 1.34
N ALA A 55 18.25 13.10 1.44
CA ALA A 55 18.05 13.80 2.69
C ALA A 55 16.59 13.69 3.18
N ASN A 56 16.38 13.85 4.48
CA ASN A 56 15.03 13.85 5.07
C ASN A 56 14.46 15.27 5.13
N ASP A 57 14.32 15.89 3.96
CA ASP A 57 13.80 17.23 3.75
C ASP A 57 13.00 17.30 2.45
N LEU A 58 12.44 18.48 2.12
CA LEU A 58 11.57 18.64 0.97
C LEU A 58 12.22 18.21 -0.36
N ASP A 59 13.48 18.59 -0.62
CA ASP A 59 14.18 18.19 -1.85
C ASP A 59 14.38 16.67 -1.89
N GLY A 60 14.82 16.09 -0.78
CA GLY A 60 15.02 14.64 -0.68
C GLY A 60 13.73 13.83 -0.80
N TRP A 61 12.62 14.31 -0.23
CA TRP A 61 11.31 13.67 -0.39
C TRP A 61 10.83 13.70 -1.84
N ILE A 62 10.96 14.84 -2.54
CA ILE A 62 10.57 14.94 -3.95
C ILE A 62 11.43 14.01 -4.82
N ARG A 63 12.75 13.99 -4.63
CA ARG A 63 13.65 13.12 -5.41
C ARG A 63 13.39 11.64 -5.15
N ALA A 64 13.13 11.27 -3.89
CA ALA A 64 12.76 9.92 -3.52
C ALA A 64 11.46 9.51 -4.21
N SER A 65 10.43 10.36 -4.19
CA SER A 65 9.17 10.09 -4.89
C SER A 65 9.35 9.99 -6.39
N LEU A 66 10.17 10.84 -7.02
CA LEU A 66 10.46 10.73 -8.46
C LEU A 66 11.12 9.39 -8.81
N LEU A 67 11.99 8.87 -7.95
CA LEU A 67 12.61 7.55 -8.15
C LEU A 67 11.55 6.43 -8.08
N VAL A 68 10.65 6.49 -7.08
CA VAL A 68 9.54 5.53 -6.98
C VAL A 68 8.60 5.66 -8.18
N MET A 69 8.17 6.87 -8.52
CA MET A 69 7.32 7.17 -9.67
C MET A 69 7.88 6.59 -10.97
N ALA A 70 9.18 6.76 -11.22
CA ALA A 70 9.84 6.21 -12.40
C ALA A 70 9.75 4.67 -12.46
N GLY A 71 9.90 3.99 -11.31
CA GLY A 71 9.74 2.53 -11.21
C GLY A 71 8.33 2.03 -11.51
N HIS A 72 7.31 2.89 -11.33
CA HIS A 72 5.90 2.57 -11.53
C HIS A 72 5.30 3.22 -12.79
N GLY A 73 6.10 3.90 -13.61
CA GLY A 73 5.62 4.57 -14.82
C GLY A 73 4.70 5.76 -14.57
N ILE A 74 4.80 6.40 -13.40
CA ILE A 74 4.01 7.58 -13.03
C ILE A 74 4.77 8.83 -13.53
N PRO A 75 4.19 9.62 -14.45
CA PRO A 75 4.84 10.84 -14.95
C PRO A 75 4.82 11.98 -13.93
N GLY A 76 5.86 12.80 -13.94
CA GLY A 76 5.95 14.05 -13.19
C GLY A 76 7.35 14.64 -13.15
N THR A 77 7.44 15.92 -12.83
CA THR A 77 8.72 16.63 -12.68
C THR A 77 8.90 17.16 -11.25
N TYR A 78 10.17 17.42 -10.88
CA TYR A 78 10.50 18.06 -9.60
C TYR A 78 9.74 19.38 -9.43
N ASP A 79 9.76 20.25 -10.44
CA ASP A 79 9.12 21.57 -10.38
C ASP A 79 7.59 21.47 -10.29
N GLY A 80 6.98 20.52 -11.00
CA GLY A 80 5.55 20.23 -10.92
C GLY A 80 5.14 19.82 -9.51
N ILE A 81 5.88 18.89 -8.91
CA ILE A 81 5.64 18.44 -7.53
C ILE A 81 5.86 19.59 -6.54
N HIS A 82 7.03 20.24 -6.60
CA HIS A 82 7.40 21.32 -5.69
C HIS A 82 6.38 22.46 -5.70
N ARG A 83 5.95 22.92 -6.90
CA ARG A 83 4.95 23.98 -7.04
C ARG A 83 3.63 23.63 -6.33
N ASN A 84 3.14 22.40 -6.52
CA ASN A 84 1.90 21.98 -5.89
C ASN A 84 2.08 21.85 -4.36
N ILE A 85 3.18 21.27 -3.87
CA ILE A 85 3.44 21.16 -2.42
C ILE A 85 3.43 22.52 -1.73
N ILE A 86 4.11 23.51 -2.31
CA ILE A 86 4.18 24.84 -1.71
C ILE A 86 2.80 25.49 -1.64
N ARG A 87 1.96 25.31 -2.65
CA ARG A 87 0.57 25.80 -2.64
C ARG A 87 -0.29 25.10 -1.59
N GLU A 88 -0.17 23.78 -1.48
CA GLU A 88 -1.03 22.95 -0.64
C GLU A 88 -0.69 23.02 0.86
N SER A 89 0.60 23.01 1.19
CA SER A 89 1.04 22.81 2.57
C SER A 89 2.19 23.71 3.00
N SER A 90 2.72 24.55 2.11
CA SER A 90 3.98 25.28 2.34
C SER A 90 5.15 24.35 2.71
N GLY A 91 5.11 23.09 2.27
CA GLY A 91 6.13 22.08 2.59
C GLY A 91 5.96 21.38 3.94
N ASN A 92 4.83 21.55 4.63
CA ASN A 92 4.55 20.88 5.90
C ASN A 92 3.97 19.47 5.68
N PRO A 93 4.69 18.38 6.01
CA PRO A 93 4.20 17.02 5.83
C PRO A 93 3.07 16.64 6.79
N TYR A 94 2.83 17.41 7.84
CA TYR A 94 1.74 17.20 8.81
C TYR A 94 0.58 18.19 8.63
N ALA A 95 0.48 18.85 7.48
CA ALA A 95 -0.65 19.73 7.17
C ALA A 95 -1.96 18.93 7.14
N ILE A 96 -3.02 19.48 7.74
CA ILE A 96 -4.37 18.90 7.76
C ILE A 96 -5.42 20.00 7.60
N ASN A 97 -6.39 19.78 6.71
CA ASN A 97 -7.56 20.65 6.60
C ASN A 97 -8.73 20.09 7.41
N LEU A 98 -9.28 20.88 8.32
CA LEU A 98 -10.40 20.50 9.20
C LEU A 98 -11.69 21.29 8.95
N TRP A 99 -11.73 22.14 7.92
CA TRP A 99 -12.78 23.15 7.75
C TRP A 99 -13.69 22.90 6.55
N ASP A 100 -13.33 21.98 5.65
CA ASP A 100 -14.08 21.71 4.43
C ASP A 100 -15.12 20.57 4.58
N SER A 101 -15.82 20.27 3.48
CA SER A 101 -16.80 19.20 3.44
C SER A 101 -16.20 17.81 3.65
N ASN A 102 -14.93 17.60 3.28
CA ASN A 102 -14.26 16.31 3.46
C ASN A 102 -13.95 16.08 4.93
N ALA A 103 -13.50 17.12 5.64
CA ALA A 103 -13.32 17.11 7.09
C ALA A 103 -14.66 16.88 7.82
N ALA A 104 -15.74 17.56 7.41
CA ALA A 104 -17.08 17.31 7.93
C ALA A 104 -17.57 15.87 7.68
N ALA A 105 -17.15 15.26 6.57
CA ALA A 105 -17.39 13.85 6.25
C ALA A 105 -16.43 12.86 6.92
N GLY A 106 -15.49 13.34 7.75
CA GLY A 106 -14.54 12.50 8.48
C GLY A 106 -13.33 12.01 7.67
N THR A 107 -13.10 12.59 6.49
CA THR A 107 -11.97 12.25 5.60
C THR A 107 -11.17 13.50 5.24
N PRO A 108 -10.60 14.22 6.23
CA PRO A 108 -9.89 15.47 5.97
C PRO A 108 -8.71 15.27 5.03
N SER A 109 -8.39 16.31 4.26
CA SER A 109 -7.18 16.38 3.43
C SER A 109 -5.92 16.46 4.29
N LYS A 110 -4.88 15.69 3.93
CA LYS A 110 -3.66 15.51 4.74
C LYS A 110 -2.38 15.56 3.93
N GLY A 111 -1.30 15.95 4.61
CA GLY A 111 0.07 15.86 4.11
C GLY A 111 0.46 16.93 3.09
N LEU A 112 1.58 16.70 2.43
CA LEU A 112 2.24 17.67 1.56
C LEU A 112 1.36 18.14 0.40
N LEU A 113 0.56 17.25 -0.17
CA LEU A 113 -0.33 17.51 -1.30
C LEU A 113 -1.82 17.42 -0.94
N GLN A 114 -2.16 17.52 0.36
CA GLN A 114 -3.54 17.61 0.85
C GLN A 114 -4.48 16.52 0.27
N VAL A 115 -4.00 15.27 0.26
CA VAL A 115 -4.77 14.12 -0.24
C VAL A 115 -5.70 13.60 0.84
N ILE A 116 -6.96 13.31 0.49
CA ILE A 116 -7.92 12.64 1.38
C ILE A 116 -7.68 11.12 1.45
N ASP A 117 -8.01 10.51 2.58
CA ASP A 117 -7.81 9.06 2.82
C ASP A 117 -8.31 8.13 1.69
N PRO A 118 -9.54 8.27 1.15
CA PRO A 118 -10.00 7.37 0.09
C PRO A 118 -9.21 7.51 -1.21
N THR A 119 -8.72 8.73 -1.53
CA THR A 119 -7.86 8.95 -2.70
C THR A 119 -6.47 8.38 -2.46
N PHE A 120 -5.89 8.59 -1.28
CA PHE A 120 -4.60 8.01 -0.92
C PHE A 120 -4.62 6.49 -1.03
N GLN A 121 -5.66 5.84 -0.51
CA GLN A 121 -5.81 4.38 -0.57
C GLN A 121 -5.99 3.87 -2.00
N ALA A 122 -6.78 4.56 -2.82
CA ALA A 122 -7.03 4.14 -4.20
C ALA A 122 -5.82 4.30 -5.13
N TYR A 123 -4.93 5.25 -4.83
CA TYR A 123 -3.77 5.60 -5.65
C TYR A 123 -2.43 5.33 -4.95
N HIS A 124 -2.45 4.58 -3.85
CA HIS A 124 -1.26 4.13 -3.14
C HIS A 124 -0.31 3.40 -4.10
N VAL A 125 0.99 3.60 -3.89
CA VAL A 125 2.04 3.00 -4.72
C VAL A 125 2.78 1.96 -3.88
N ASP A 126 2.76 0.72 -4.37
CA ASP A 126 3.40 -0.41 -3.69
C ASP A 126 4.85 -0.09 -3.33
N GLY A 127 5.26 -0.50 -2.13
CA GLY A 127 6.59 -0.22 -1.59
C GLY A 127 6.73 1.12 -0.86
N THR A 128 5.70 1.97 -0.83
CA THR A 128 5.64 3.18 0.02
C THR A 128 4.82 2.95 1.30
N SER A 129 4.91 3.88 2.26
CA SER A 129 4.16 3.82 3.52
C SER A 129 2.65 3.85 3.29
N TRP A 130 1.87 3.28 4.21
CA TRP A 130 0.41 3.44 4.25
C TRP A 130 -0.03 4.63 5.11
N ASP A 131 0.91 5.40 5.65
CA ASP A 131 0.64 6.64 6.37
C ASP A 131 0.51 7.81 5.37
N PRO A 132 -0.64 8.50 5.29
CA PRO A 132 -0.80 9.67 4.43
C PRO A 132 0.07 10.87 4.83
N TYR A 133 0.69 10.87 6.02
CA TYR A 133 1.67 11.89 6.42
C TYR A 133 3.11 11.52 6.07
N ASP A 134 3.38 10.29 5.61
CA ASP A 134 4.69 9.95 5.08
C ASP A 134 4.95 10.77 3.80
N PRO A 135 6.02 11.58 3.74
CA PRO A 135 6.27 12.49 2.63
C PRO A 135 6.33 11.78 1.28
N VAL A 136 7.04 10.64 1.22
CA VAL A 136 7.22 9.90 -0.01
C VAL A 136 5.89 9.31 -0.44
N ALA A 137 5.18 8.59 0.45
CA ALA A 137 3.90 8.00 0.12
C ALA A 137 2.86 9.04 -0.31
N ASN A 138 2.75 10.16 0.41
CA ASN A 138 1.80 11.24 0.10
C ASN A 138 2.06 11.82 -1.30
N ILE A 139 3.32 12.17 -1.60
CA ILE A 139 3.70 12.70 -2.92
C ILE A 139 3.41 11.68 -4.02
N THR A 140 3.84 10.43 -3.83
CA THR A 140 3.74 9.39 -4.86
C THR A 140 2.28 9.06 -5.17
N ALA A 141 1.43 8.94 -4.14
CA ALA A 141 -0.01 8.69 -4.31
C ALA A 141 -0.74 9.86 -4.99
N ALA A 142 -0.42 11.11 -4.60
CA ALA A 142 -0.98 12.30 -5.25
C ALA A 142 -0.58 12.40 -6.74
N CYS A 143 0.67 12.09 -7.06
CA CYS A 143 1.15 12.08 -8.44
C CYS A 143 0.50 10.96 -9.26
N ASN A 144 0.28 9.78 -8.67
CA ASN A 144 -0.44 8.69 -9.31
C ASN A 144 -1.89 9.08 -9.63
N TYR A 145 -2.57 9.72 -8.68
CA TYR A 145 -3.90 10.32 -8.90
C TYR A 145 -3.87 11.36 -10.03
N ALA A 146 -2.90 12.28 -10.00
CA ALA A 146 -2.77 13.32 -11.01
C ALA A 146 -2.48 12.75 -12.40
N ALA A 147 -1.66 11.71 -12.50
CA ALA A 147 -1.42 10.99 -13.75
C ALA A 147 -2.71 10.39 -14.30
N ALA A 148 -3.52 9.74 -13.46
CA ALA A 148 -4.78 9.12 -13.88
C ALA A 148 -5.84 10.15 -14.30
N ARG A 149 -5.85 11.35 -13.72
CA ARG A 149 -6.87 12.39 -13.99
C ARG A 149 -6.45 13.43 -15.02
N TYR A 150 -5.18 13.80 -15.02
CA TYR A 150 -4.64 14.94 -15.76
C TYR A 150 -3.43 14.58 -16.63
N GLY A 151 -3.01 13.32 -16.65
CA GLY A 151 -1.86 12.83 -17.40
C GLY A 151 -0.51 13.07 -16.73
N SER A 152 -0.38 14.04 -15.82
CA SER A 152 0.80 14.27 -14.97
C SER A 152 0.45 15.28 -13.86
N ILE A 153 1.22 15.24 -12.76
CA ILE A 153 1.26 16.33 -11.76
C ILE A 153 1.60 17.70 -12.38
N ASP A 154 2.34 17.70 -13.49
CA ASP A 154 2.77 18.93 -14.18
C ASP A 154 1.57 19.73 -14.72
N ASN A 155 0.49 19.03 -15.06
CA ASN A 155 -0.75 19.58 -15.60
C ASN A 155 -1.73 20.06 -14.51
N VAL A 156 -1.33 19.99 -13.23
CA VAL A 156 -2.13 20.46 -12.09
C VAL A 156 -1.75 21.91 -11.76
N PHE A 157 -2.72 22.82 -11.93
CA PHE A 157 -2.53 24.26 -11.73
C PHE A 157 -3.33 24.84 -10.54
N GLY A 158 -4.32 24.11 -10.03
CA GLY A 158 -5.16 24.51 -8.89
C GLY A 158 -5.10 23.52 -7.74
N ALA A 159 -5.68 23.89 -6.60
CA ALA A 159 -5.69 23.05 -5.40
C ALA A 159 -6.43 21.73 -5.61
N TYR A 160 -6.03 20.71 -4.84
CA TYR A 160 -6.61 19.37 -4.88
C TYR A 160 -8.00 19.30 -4.26
#